data_AF-A0A9P7WTI9-F1
#
_entry.id   AF-A0A9P7WTI9-F1
#
_cell.length_a   1.000
_cell.length_b   1.000
_cell.length_c   1.000
_cell.angle_alpha   90.00
_cell.angle_beta   90.00
_cell.angle_gamma   90.00
#
_symmetry.space_group_name_H-M   'P 1'
#
loop_
_entity.id
_entity.type
_entity.pdbx_description
1 polymer ?
#
loop_
_entity_poly.entity_id
_entity_poly.type
_entity_poly.pdbx_seq_one_letter_code
_entity_poly.pdbx_strand_id
1 'polypeptide(L)'
;MPKPNPALLDIAGFPVQLLVDDLLDIGVDAVGKATDALESYLNEHYLPNFPPDSEAHDKVQAGLVSFSTLLESHLDKAFDAFEHWSLRNVFAWDPSLDVVLKHQEGLDLTVTAEQEANLLTDIDELRRKVDARKRLNARLRFAVKSSDARTARSAARLEQLRFLSTLKDRVSLPKEVQDLLDRVQSLPPIPPPTLAPIDPTKRPWQLSHAGYMDWASKTTIERSGVLKDKDMALVSMELDAAEMGRAEDLDGMKGVS
;
A
#
# COMPACT_ATOMS: atom_id res chain seq x y z
N MET A 1 13.47 -45.78 6.26
CA MET A 1 12.22 -45.02 6.36
C MET A 1 11.91 -44.42 5.00
N PRO A 2 10.65 -44.47 4.52
CA PRO A 2 10.26 -43.75 3.30
C PRO A 2 10.55 -42.26 3.48
N LYS A 3 11.11 -41.62 2.45
CA LYS A 3 11.41 -40.18 2.51
C LYS A 3 10.10 -39.40 2.65
N PRO A 4 10.02 -38.41 3.55
CA PRO A 4 8.82 -37.59 3.67
C PRO A 4 8.58 -36.84 2.35
N ASN A 5 7.37 -36.95 1.82
CA ASN A 5 7.02 -36.30 0.55
C ASN A 5 6.72 -34.82 0.82
N PRO A 6 7.52 -33.87 0.30
CA PRO A 6 7.36 -32.44 0.61
C PRO A 6 6.00 -31.88 0.18
N ALA A 7 5.35 -32.49 -0.81
CA ALA A 7 4.04 -32.07 -1.26
C ALA A 7 2.92 -32.39 -0.24
N LEU A 8 3.10 -33.36 0.66
CA LEU A 8 2.13 -33.61 1.74
C LEU A 8 2.08 -32.45 2.73
N LEU A 9 3.24 -31.87 3.03
CA LEU A 9 3.35 -30.71 3.90
C LEU A 9 2.56 -29.53 3.33
N ASP A 10 2.64 -29.34 2.02
CA ASP A 10 1.96 -28.26 1.33
C ASP A 10 0.44 -28.49 1.23
N ILE A 11 0.00 -29.74 1.02
CA ILE A 11 -1.44 -30.10 1.01
C ILE A 11 -2.05 -29.95 2.41
N ALA A 12 -1.40 -30.51 3.42
CA ALA A 12 -1.92 -30.51 4.79
C ALA A 12 -1.73 -29.16 5.48
N GLY A 13 -0.72 -28.38 5.08
CA GLY A 13 -0.31 -27.15 5.75
C GLY A 13 0.44 -27.39 7.06
N PHE A 14 0.65 -28.65 7.46
CA PHE A 14 1.39 -29.04 8.66
C PHE A 14 2.10 -30.39 8.45
N PRO A 15 3.19 -30.67 9.18
CA PRO A 15 3.82 -31.98 9.20
C PRO A 15 2.86 -33.02 9.78
N VAL A 16 2.48 -34.01 8.97
CA VAL A 16 1.55 -35.08 9.33
C VAL A 16 1.98 -35.85 10.59
N GLN A 17 3.28 -35.98 10.83
CA GLN A 17 3.82 -36.62 12.04
C GLN A 17 3.29 -35.95 13.32
N LEU A 18 3.19 -34.61 13.33
CA LEU A 18 2.66 -33.88 14.48
C LEU A 18 1.19 -34.22 14.76
N LEU A 19 0.39 -34.49 13.73
CA LEU A 19 -1.00 -34.92 13.92
C LEU A 19 -1.07 -36.29 14.59
N VAL A 20 -0.15 -37.20 14.24
CA VAL A 20 -0.10 -38.53 14.86
C VAL A 20 0.40 -38.43 16.30
N ASP A 21 1.39 -37.58 16.57
CA ASP A 21 1.88 -37.29 17.91
C ASP A 21 0.77 -36.68 18.79
N ASP A 22 0.04 -35.67 18.29
CA ASP A 22 -1.10 -35.07 19.00
C ASP A 22 -2.19 -36.11 19.32
N LEU A 23 -2.44 -37.05 18.41
CA LEU A 23 -3.40 -38.15 18.65
C LEU A 23 -2.90 -39.13 19.72
N LEU A 24 -1.59 -39.40 19.77
CA LEU A 24 -0.97 -40.23 20.80
C LEU A 24 -1.11 -39.56 22.16
N ASP A 25 -0.81 -38.26 22.26
CA ASP A 25 -0.95 -37.48 23.49
C ASP A 25 -2.39 -37.50 24.00
N ILE A 26 -3.38 -37.31 23.10
CA ILE A 26 -4.80 -37.43 23.44
C ILE A 26 -5.15 -38.85 23.93
N GLY A 27 -4.58 -39.88 23.30
CA GLY A 27 -4.77 -41.28 23.67
C GLY A 27 -4.26 -41.57 25.09
N VAL A 28 -3.05 -41.11 25.40
CA VAL A 28 -2.42 -41.26 26.72
C VAL A 28 -3.22 -40.53 27.79
N ASP A 29 -3.60 -39.28 27.51
CA ASP A 29 -4.45 -38.47 28.39
C ASP A 29 -5.81 -39.14 28.66
N ALA A 30 -6.41 -39.76 27.64
CA ALA A 30 -7.69 -40.44 27.78
C ALA A 30 -7.57 -41.70 28.65
N VAL A 31 -6.49 -42.47 28.52
CA VAL A 31 -6.21 -43.62 29.38
C VAL A 31 -6.01 -43.17 30.82
N GLY A 32 -5.20 -42.13 31.06
CA GLY A 32 -5.00 -41.57 32.40
C GLY A 32 -6.30 -41.11 33.05
N LYS A 33 -7.14 -40.36 32.32
CA LYS A 33 -8.46 -39.93 32.83
C LYS A 33 -9.38 -41.11 33.14
N ALA A 34 -9.33 -42.19 32.35
CA ALA A 34 -10.13 -43.38 32.60
C ALA A 34 -9.64 -44.16 33.83
N THR A 35 -8.33 -44.27 34.04
CA THR A 35 -7.76 -44.91 35.23
C THR A 35 -8.03 -44.10 36.49
N ASP A 36 -7.91 -42.78 36.43
CA ASP A 36 -8.22 -41.88 37.55
C ASP A 36 -9.71 -41.93 37.94
N ALA A 37 -10.60 -41.98 36.93
CA ALA A 37 -12.03 -42.13 37.16
C ALA A 37 -12.37 -43.50 37.78
N LEU A 38 -11.70 -44.56 37.33
CA LEU A 38 -11.85 -45.90 37.91
C LEU A 38 -11.35 -45.96 39.35
N GLU A 39 -10.19 -45.36 39.63
CA GLU A 39 -9.65 -45.21 40.98
C GLU A 39 -10.65 -44.49 41.90
N SER A 40 -11.15 -43.34 41.46
CA SER A 40 -12.14 -42.55 42.20
C SER A 40 -13.39 -43.39 42.49
N TYR A 41 -13.92 -44.10 41.50
CA TYR A 41 -15.08 -44.97 41.67
C TYR A 41 -14.83 -46.10 42.69
N LEU A 42 -13.66 -46.75 42.63
CA LEU A 42 -13.30 -47.82 43.56
C LEU A 42 -13.14 -47.30 44.98
N ASN A 43 -12.55 -46.11 45.15
CA ASN A 43 -12.39 -45.46 46.45
C ASN A 43 -13.73 -45.03 47.06
N GLU A 44 -14.67 -44.55 46.25
CA GLU A 44 -15.96 -44.06 46.73
C GLU A 44 -17.00 -45.16 46.98
N HIS A 45 -17.02 -46.21 46.15
CA HIS A 45 -18.11 -47.18 46.14
C HIS A 45 -17.72 -48.60 46.56
N TYR A 46 -16.44 -48.99 46.39
CA TYR A 46 -16.00 -50.37 46.63
C TYR A 46 -15.23 -50.53 47.94
N LEU A 47 -14.19 -49.71 48.15
CA LEU A 47 -13.31 -49.78 49.32
C LEU A 47 -13.99 -49.48 50.67
N PRO A 48 -15.01 -48.61 50.78
CA PRO A 48 -15.70 -48.37 52.06
C PRO A 48 -16.43 -49.61 52.63
N ASN A 49 -16.60 -50.66 51.83
CA ASN A 49 -17.15 -51.94 52.28
C ASN A 49 -16.14 -52.81 53.05
N PHE A 50 -14.87 -52.41 53.09
CA PHE A 50 -13.78 -53.12 53.74
C PHE A 50 -13.18 -52.29 54.88
N PRO A 51 -12.59 -52.93 55.91
CA PRO A 51 -11.84 -52.21 56.93
C PRO A 51 -10.63 -51.48 56.32
N PRO A 52 -10.25 -50.31 56.86
CA PRO A 52 -9.15 -49.50 56.32
C PRO A 52 -7.78 -50.21 56.34
N ASP A 53 -7.55 -51.14 57.28
CA ASP A 53 -6.32 -51.96 57.37
C ASP A 53 -6.43 -53.30 56.62
N SER A 54 -7.39 -53.43 55.70
CA SER A 54 -7.55 -54.63 54.89
C SER A 54 -6.55 -54.66 53.74
N GLU A 55 -5.98 -55.83 53.46
CA GLU A 55 -5.23 -56.12 52.22
C GLU A 55 -6.00 -55.77 50.94
N ALA A 56 -7.31 -55.55 51.02
CA ALA A 56 -8.15 -55.12 49.90
C ALA A 56 -7.69 -53.78 49.31
N HIS A 57 -7.27 -52.82 50.13
CA HIS A 57 -6.77 -51.52 49.66
C HIS A 57 -5.49 -51.69 48.83
N ASP A 58 -4.51 -52.42 49.37
CA ASP A 58 -3.24 -52.69 48.69
C ASP A 58 -3.44 -53.48 47.39
N LYS A 59 -4.34 -54.46 47.38
CA LYS A 59 -4.67 -55.25 46.17
C LYS A 59 -5.35 -54.42 45.09
N VAL A 60 -6.25 -53.50 45.47
CA VAL A 60 -6.90 -52.60 44.51
C VAL A 60 -5.88 -51.65 43.89
N GLN A 61 -5.01 -51.05 44.70
CA GLN A 61 -3.97 -50.15 44.18
C GLN A 61 -2.96 -50.89 43.30
N ALA A 62 -2.50 -52.08 43.71
CA ALA A 62 -1.63 -52.91 42.88
C ALA A 62 -2.31 -53.33 41.56
N GLY A 63 -3.61 -53.67 41.63
CA GLY A 63 -4.43 -53.99 40.46
C GLY A 63 -4.55 -52.80 39.51
N LEU A 64 -4.85 -51.61 40.02
CA LEU A 64 -4.97 -50.37 39.25
C LEU A 64 -3.66 -50.04 38.52
N VAL A 65 -2.53 -50.10 39.23
CA VAL A 65 -1.20 -49.89 38.63
C VAL A 65 -0.94 -50.90 37.53
N SER A 66 -1.20 -52.20 37.79
CA SER A 66 -1.02 -53.25 36.77
C SER A 66 -1.91 -53.06 35.55
N PHE A 67 -3.13 -52.55 35.75
CA PHE A 67 -4.09 -52.25 34.68
C PHE A 67 -3.66 -51.03 33.86
N SER A 68 -3.19 -49.96 34.50
CA SER A 68 -2.64 -48.78 33.83
C SER A 68 -1.45 -49.16 32.95
N THR A 69 -0.47 -49.87 33.51
CA THR A 69 0.71 -50.32 32.76
C THR A 69 0.33 -51.23 31.58
N LEU A 70 -0.68 -52.09 31.75
CA LEU A 70 -1.18 -52.94 30.67
C LEU A 70 -1.82 -52.10 29.57
N LEU A 71 -2.68 -51.14 29.92
CA LEU A 71 -3.32 -50.25 28.95
C LEU A 71 -2.29 -49.41 28.21
N GLU A 72 -1.35 -48.78 28.91
CA GLU A 72 -0.25 -48.01 28.32
C GLU A 72 0.56 -48.87 27.34
N SER A 73 0.90 -50.11 27.72
CA SER A 73 1.60 -51.04 26.84
C SER A 73 0.81 -51.39 25.57
N HIS A 74 -0.51 -51.50 25.66
CA HIS A 74 -1.35 -51.84 24.50
C HIS A 74 -1.59 -50.61 23.62
N LEU A 75 -1.73 -49.44 24.25
CA LEU A 75 -1.87 -48.16 23.59
C LEU A 75 -0.63 -47.88 22.72
N ASP A 76 0.56 -47.99 23.29
CA ASP A 76 1.85 -47.83 22.60
C ASP A 76 1.94 -48.72 21.35
N LYS A 77 1.71 -50.02 21.49
CA LYS A 77 1.73 -50.97 20.34
C LYS A 77 0.67 -50.68 19.29
N ALA A 78 -0.53 -50.27 19.71
CA ALA A 78 -1.61 -49.96 18.78
C ALA A 78 -1.32 -48.67 18.02
N PHE A 79 -0.79 -47.65 18.69
CA PHE A 79 -0.42 -46.39 18.08
C PHE A 79 0.83 -46.49 17.22
N ASP A 80 1.84 -47.31 17.56
CA ASP A 80 2.94 -47.65 16.67
C ASP A 80 2.45 -48.24 15.34
N ALA A 81 1.50 -49.18 15.43
CA ALA A 81 0.90 -49.82 14.25
C ALA A 81 0.05 -48.82 13.45
N PHE A 82 -0.67 -47.94 14.13
CA PHE A 82 -1.47 -46.89 13.53
C PHE A 82 -0.59 -45.81 12.85
N GLU A 83 0.49 -45.37 13.48
CA GLU A 83 1.46 -44.43 12.90
C GLU A 83 2.03 -45.04 11.62
N HIS A 84 2.52 -46.27 11.70
CA HIS A 84 3.08 -46.94 10.54
C HIS A 84 2.05 -47.11 9.41
N TRP A 85 0.82 -47.50 9.75
CA TRP A 85 -0.25 -47.69 8.78
C TRP A 85 -0.72 -46.37 8.17
N SER A 86 -0.88 -45.32 8.96
CA SER A 86 -1.35 -44.01 8.51
C SER A 86 -0.34 -43.34 7.59
N LEU A 87 0.95 -43.34 7.96
CA LEU A 87 2.02 -42.78 7.13
C LEU A 87 2.21 -43.55 5.82
N ARG A 88 1.90 -44.86 5.78
CA ARG A 88 2.08 -45.69 4.58
C ARG A 88 0.85 -45.76 3.67
N ASN A 89 -0.36 -45.52 4.17
CA ASN A 89 -1.59 -45.71 3.39
C ASN A 89 -2.42 -44.44 3.24
N VAL A 90 -2.54 -43.65 4.31
CA VAL A 90 -3.37 -42.43 4.29
C VAL A 90 -2.56 -41.25 3.77
N PHE A 91 -1.34 -41.11 4.28
CA PHE A 91 -0.43 -40.02 3.94
C PHE A 91 0.68 -40.47 2.99
N ALA A 92 0.39 -41.46 2.15
CA ALA A 92 1.26 -41.85 1.06
C ALA A 92 0.44 -41.87 -0.22
N TRP A 93 1.07 -41.44 -1.31
CA TRP A 93 0.55 -41.65 -2.65
C TRP A 93 1.62 -42.28 -3.52
N ASP A 94 1.18 -42.88 -4.63
CA ASP A 94 2.07 -43.51 -5.60
C ASP A 94 2.98 -42.44 -6.24
N PRO A 95 4.32 -42.58 -6.16
CA PRO A 95 5.25 -41.61 -6.78
C PRO A 95 5.08 -41.50 -8.30
N SER A 96 4.37 -42.42 -8.95
CA SER A 96 4.03 -42.32 -10.36
C SER A 96 2.82 -41.42 -10.65
N LEU A 97 2.07 -41.00 -9.62
CA LEU A 97 0.94 -40.09 -9.76
C LEU A 97 1.45 -38.63 -9.77
N ASP A 98 1.16 -37.93 -10.86
CA ASP A 98 1.44 -36.50 -10.98
C ASP A 98 0.38 -35.69 -10.21
N VAL A 99 0.68 -35.38 -8.96
CA VAL A 99 -0.21 -34.60 -8.09
C VAL A 99 0.12 -33.13 -8.26
N VAL A 100 -0.70 -32.43 -9.06
CA VAL A 100 -0.62 -30.98 -9.22
C VAL A 100 -1.47 -30.31 -8.13
N LEU A 101 -0.84 -29.47 -7.30
CA LEU A 101 -1.53 -28.72 -6.27
C LEU A 101 -2.29 -27.54 -6.90
N LYS A 102 -3.42 -27.13 -6.29
CA LYS A 102 -4.23 -26.02 -6.82
C LYS A 102 -3.45 -24.72 -6.99
N HIS A 103 -2.47 -24.45 -6.12
CA HIS A 103 -1.64 -23.24 -6.24
C HIS A 103 -0.51 -23.40 -7.28
N GLN A 104 -0.23 -24.62 -7.73
CA GLN A 104 0.66 -24.93 -8.86
C GLN A 104 -0.12 -24.97 -10.19
N GLU A 105 -1.44 -24.82 -10.15
CA GLU A 105 -2.28 -24.73 -11.34
C GLU A 105 -1.94 -23.45 -12.11
N GLY A 106 -1.40 -23.62 -13.33
CA GLY A 106 -0.93 -22.50 -14.16
C GLY A 106 0.51 -22.05 -13.89
N LEU A 107 1.28 -22.80 -13.08
CA LEU A 107 2.70 -22.57 -12.92
C LEU A 107 3.44 -23.06 -14.17
N ASP A 108 3.89 -22.13 -15.01
CA ASP A 108 4.73 -22.45 -16.16
C ASP A 108 6.21 -22.47 -15.74
N LEU A 109 6.75 -23.67 -15.53
CA LEU A 109 8.16 -23.88 -15.18
C LEU A 109 9.10 -23.78 -16.40
N THR A 110 8.57 -23.50 -17.60
CA THR A 110 9.40 -23.33 -18.81
C THR A 110 9.96 -21.92 -18.96
N VAL A 111 9.52 -20.98 -18.11
CA VAL A 111 9.98 -19.58 -18.10
C VAL A 111 11.45 -19.53 -17.71
N THR A 112 12.26 -18.85 -18.51
CA THR A 112 13.69 -18.69 -18.23
C THR A 112 13.93 -17.55 -17.24
N ALA A 113 15.03 -17.62 -16.48
CA ALA A 113 15.41 -16.55 -15.53
C ALA A 113 15.56 -15.18 -16.22
N GLU A 114 15.94 -15.15 -17.49
CA GLU A 114 16.00 -13.92 -18.29
C GLU A 114 14.61 -13.33 -18.57
N GLN A 115 13.62 -14.18 -18.84
CA GLN A 115 12.24 -13.75 -19.03
C GLN A 115 11.63 -13.20 -17.74
N GLU A 116 11.91 -13.82 -16.58
CA GLU A 116 11.49 -13.29 -15.28
C GLU A 116 12.11 -11.92 -14.98
N ALA A 117 13.41 -11.75 -15.25
CA ALA A 117 14.09 -10.48 -15.09
C ALA A 117 13.48 -9.38 -15.97
N ASN A 118 13.19 -9.69 -17.24
CA ASN A 118 12.52 -8.77 -18.15
C ASN A 118 11.11 -8.40 -17.67
N LEU A 119 10.33 -9.37 -17.16
CA LEU A 119 9.00 -9.10 -16.59
C LEU A 119 9.08 -8.20 -15.36
N LEU A 120 10.10 -8.37 -14.50
CA LEU A 120 10.32 -7.47 -13.36
C LEU A 120 10.65 -6.06 -13.82
N THR A 121 11.49 -5.90 -14.85
CA THR A 121 11.77 -4.57 -15.42
C THR A 121 10.51 -3.93 -16.02
N ASP A 122 9.68 -4.71 -16.70
CA ASP A 122 8.41 -4.24 -17.27
C ASP A 122 7.43 -3.79 -16.17
N ILE A 123 7.36 -4.53 -15.06
CA ILE A 123 6.55 -4.16 -13.90
C ILE A 123 7.00 -2.81 -13.33
N ASP A 124 8.31 -2.60 -13.18
CA ASP A 124 8.84 -1.35 -12.65
C ASP A 124 8.65 -0.17 -13.62
N GLU A 125 8.76 -0.41 -14.92
CA GLU A 125 8.37 0.58 -15.93
C GLU A 125 6.89 0.94 -15.84
N LEU A 126 6.02 -0.05 -15.72
CA LEU A 126 4.58 0.16 -15.60
C LEU A 126 4.24 0.94 -14.33
N ARG A 127 4.90 0.64 -13.20
CA ARG A 127 4.78 1.43 -11.96
C ARG A 127 5.15 2.89 -12.19
N ARG A 128 6.30 3.17 -12.84
CA ARG A 128 6.71 4.54 -13.20
C ARG A 128 5.70 5.23 -14.12
N LYS A 129 5.20 4.52 -15.14
CA LYS A 129 4.16 5.04 -16.07
C LYS A 129 2.86 5.37 -15.33
N VAL A 130 2.44 4.54 -14.37
CA VAL A 130 1.26 4.78 -13.53
C VAL A 130 1.44 6.02 -12.66
N ASP A 131 2.60 6.19 -12.03
CA ASP A 131 2.86 7.35 -11.18
C ASP A 131 2.96 8.66 -11.98
N ALA A 132 3.60 8.63 -13.15
CA ALA A 132 3.62 9.76 -14.07
C ALA A 132 2.19 10.17 -14.50
N ARG A 133 1.34 9.18 -14.85
CA ARG A 133 -0.07 9.43 -15.19
C ARG A 133 -0.86 10.00 -14.01
N LYS A 134 -0.64 9.51 -12.78
CA LYS A 134 -1.28 10.05 -11.58
C LYS A 134 -0.90 11.52 -11.34
N ARG A 135 0.39 11.86 -11.48
CA ARG A 135 0.89 13.25 -11.34
C ARG A 135 0.32 14.17 -12.41
N LEU A 136 0.30 13.72 -13.66
CA LEU A 136 -0.30 14.48 -14.77
C LEU A 136 -1.79 14.73 -14.54
N ASN A 137 -2.54 13.70 -14.12
CA ASN A 137 -3.97 13.83 -13.82
C ASN A 137 -4.21 14.83 -12.67
N ALA A 138 -3.39 14.80 -11.62
CA ALA A 138 -3.48 15.78 -10.54
C ALA A 138 -3.26 17.23 -11.04
N ARG A 139 -2.26 17.45 -11.91
CA ARG A 139 -1.98 18.75 -12.53
C ARG A 139 -3.13 19.22 -13.42
N LEU A 140 -3.66 18.33 -14.26
CA LEU A 140 -4.80 18.65 -15.14
C LEU A 140 -6.04 19.02 -14.33
N ARG A 141 -6.34 18.27 -13.25
CA ARG A 141 -7.45 18.61 -12.34
C ARG A 141 -7.27 19.98 -11.69
N PHE A 142 -6.04 20.33 -11.31
CA PHE A 142 -5.75 21.65 -10.76
C PHE A 142 -5.92 22.75 -11.81
N ALA A 143 -5.40 22.54 -13.02
CA ALA A 143 -5.51 23.48 -14.13
C ALA A 143 -6.98 23.73 -14.52
N VAL A 144 -7.81 22.69 -14.57
CA VAL A 144 -9.26 22.81 -14.80
C VAL A 144 -9.90 23.70 -13.72
N LYS A 145 -9.66 23.42 -12.43
CA LYS A 145 -10.21 24.25 -11.35
C LYS A 145 -9.76 25.71 -11.41
N SER A 146 -8.50 25.95 -11.74
CA SER A 146 -7.96 27.31 -11.89
C SER A 146 -8.60 28.03 -13.10
N SER A 147 -8.78 27.31 -14.21
CA SER A 147 -9.48 27.81 -15.40
C SER A 147 -10.94 28.16 -15.08
N ASP A 148 -11.66 27.28 -14.40
CA ASP A 148 -13.05 27.49 -13.98
C ASP A 148 -13.17 28.72 -13.06
N ALA A 149 -12.23 28.90 -12.13
CA ALA A 149 -12.18 30.09 -11.29
C ALA A 149 -11.92 31.38 -12.09
N ARG A 150 -11.01 31.33 -13.08
CA ARG A 150 -10.72 32.48 -13.96
C ARG A 150 -11.91 32.83 -14.83
N THR A 151 -12.58 31.84 -15.43
CA THR A 151 -13.78 32.06 -16.24
C THR A 151 -14.90 32.64 -15.38
N ALA A 152 -15.16 32.12 -14.18
CA ALA A 152 -16.14 32.68 -13.25
C ALA A 152 -15.84 34.14 -12.86
N ARG A 153 -14.57 34.48 -12.57
CA ARG A 153 -14.17 35.88 -12.30
C ARG A 153 -14.37 36.78 -13.50
N SER A 154 -14.00 36.32 -14.69
CA SER A 154 -14.19 37.10 -15.93
C SER A 154 -15.67 37.33 -16.23
N ALA A 155 -16.53 36.33 -16.01
CA ALA A 155 -17.97 36.44 -16.16
C ALA A 155 -18.57 37.43 -15.15
N ALA A 156 -18.18 37.35 -13.87
CA ALA A 156 -18.62 38.30 -12.85
C ALA A 156 -18.19 39.74 -13.18
N ARG A 157 -16.97 39.94 -13.70
CA ARG A 157 -16.48 41.25 -14.14
C ARG A 157 -17.25 41.76 -15.35
N LEU A 158 -17.59 40.90 -16.31
CA LEU A 158 -18.43 41.27 -17.45
C LEU A 158 -19.84 41.69 -16.99
N GLU A 159 -20.46 40.97 -16.06
CA GLU A 159 -21.74 41.38 -15.47
C GLU A 159 -21.62 42.73 -14.76
N GLN A 160 -20.55 42.97 -14.00
CA GLN A 160 -20.29 44.28 -13.41
C GLN A 160 -20.09 45.39 -14.44
N LEU A 161 -19.49 45.10 -15.60
CA LEU A 161 -19.29 46.08 -16.67
C LEU A 161 -20.49 46.18 -17.63
N ARG A 162 -21.50 45.33 -17.45
CA ARG A 162 -22.68 45.28 -18.31
C ARG A 162 -23.46 46.59 -18.28
N PHE A 163 -23.49 47.30 -17.15
CA PHE A 163 -24.12 48.63 -17.10
C PHE A 163 -23.40 49.66 -17.99
N LEU A 164 -22.08 49.58 -18.13
CA LEU A 164 -21.33 50.49 -19.03
C LEU A 164 -21.70 50.25 -20.49
N SER A 165 -22.00 48.99 -20.86
CA SER A 165 -22.50 48.69 -22.20
C SER A 165 -23.85 49.37 -22.48
N THR A 166 -24.72 49.48 -21.48
CA THR A 166 -26.00 50.22 -21.61
C THR A 166 -25.82 51.75 -21.64
N LEU A 167 -24.72 52.27 -21.08
CA LEU A 167 -24.38 53.70 -21.09
C LEU A 167 -23.65 54.13 -22.37
N LYS A 168 -22.96 53.19 -23.05
CA LYS A 168 -22.28 53.44 -24.32
C LYS A 168 -23.22 53.99 -25.39
N ASP A 169 -24.49 53.57 -25.37
CA ASP A 169 -25.52 54.05 -26.30
C ASP A 169 -26.06 55.45 -25.94
N ARG A 170 -25.75 55.97 -24.73
CA ARG A 170 -26.31 57.23 -24.21
C ARG A 170 -25.28 58.35 -23.99
N VAL A 171 -23.99 58.03 -23.90
CA VAL A 171 -22.94 59.01 -23.59
C VAL A 171 -21.81 58.92 -24.62
N SER A 172 -21.68 59.93 -25.48
CA SER A 172 -20.49 60.10 -26.32
C SER A 172 -19.31 60.45 -25.43
N LEU A 173 -18.24 59.66 -25.46
CA LEU A 173 -17.03 59.96 -24.69
C LEU A 173 -16.46 61.33 -25.12
N PRO A 174 -15.98 62.15 -24.17
CA PRO A 174 -15.28 63.39 -24.48
C PRO A 174 -14.09 63.14 -25.41
N LYS A 175 -13.89 64.04 -26.39
CA LYS A 175 -12.86 63.91 -27.43
C LYS A 175 -11.45 63.81 -26.83
N GLU A 176 -11.20 64.40 -25.67
CA GLU A 176 -9.90 64.34 -25.00
C GLU A 176 -9.52 62.91 -24.59
N VAL A 177 -10.50 62.07 -24.26
CA VAL A 177 -10.27 60.67 -23.86
C VAL A 177 -10.04 59.78 -25.07
N GLN A 178 -10.68 60.10 -26.21
CA GLN A 178 -10.46 59.40 -27.47
C GLN A 178 -9.05 59.67 -28.01
N ASP A 179 -8.60 60.93 -27.98
CA ASP A 179 -7.24 61.31 -28.37
C ASP A 179 -6.17 60.63 -27.49
N LEU A 180 -6.46 60.44 -26.21
CA LEU A 180 -5.55 59.77 -25.27
C LEU A 180 -5.51 58.26 -25.50
N LEU A 181 -6.66 57.64 -25.81
CA LEU A 181 -6.75 56.23 -26.16
C LEU A 181 -5.99 55.94 -27.46
N ASP A 182 -6.16 56.77 -28.49
CA ASP A 182 -5.45 56.63 -29.76
C ASP A 182 -3.93 56.76 -29.56
N ARG A 183 -3.49 57.68 -28.70
CA ARG A 183 -2.07 57.80 -28.33
C ARG A 183 -1.54 56.56 -27.60
N VAL A 184 -2.31 55.98 -26.68
CA VAL A 184 -1.89 54.77 -25.95
C VAL A 184 -1.89 53.55 -26.86
N GLN A 185 -2.85 53.43 -27.77
CA GLN A 185 -2.91 52.35 -28.76
C GLN A 185 -1.82 52.47 -29.84
N SER A 186 -1.33 53.69 -30.11
CA SER A 186 -0.20 53.93 -31.00
C SER A 186 1.17 53.60 -30.39
N LEU A 187 1.24 53.29 -29.08
CA LEU A 187 2.49 52.88 -28.45
C LEU A 187 2.87 51.46 -28.90
N PRO A 188 4.14 51.24 -29.31
CA PRO A 188 4.60 49.90 -29.65
C PRO A 188 4.49 48.97 -28.43
N PRO A 189 4.19 47.67 -28.64
CA PRO A 189 4.09 46.70 -27.56
C PRO A 189 5.39 46.69 -26.75
N ILE A 190 5.27 46.97 -25.46
CA ILE A 190 6.39 46.94 -24.53
C ILE A 190 6.93 45.50 -24.54
N PRO A 191 8.20 45.27 -24.94
CA PRO A 191 8.77 43.93 -24.85
C PRO A 191 8.75 43.48 -23.38
N PRO A 192 8.54 42.18 -23.09
CA PRO A 192 8.65 41.67 -21.74
C PRO A 192 10.00 42.10 -21.15
N PRO A 193 10.08 42.50 -19.87
CA PRO A 193 11.30 43.01 -19.28
C PRO A 193 12.42 41.98 -19.44
N THR A 194 13.38 42.27 -20.32
CA THR A 194 14.57 41.46 -20.52
C THR A 194 15.43 41.60 -19.27
N LEU A 195 15.32 40.62 -18.37
CA LEU A 195 16.20 40.47 -17.22
C LEU A 195 17.58 40.00 -17.72
N ALA A 196 18.43 40.92 -18.17
CA ALA A 196 19.84 40.63 -18.38
C ALA A 196 20.54 40.60 -16.99
N PRO A 197 21.20 39.49 -16.59
CA PRO A 197 21.94 39.45 -15.34
C PRO A 197 23.31 40.10 -15.55
N ILE A 198 23.49 41.31 -15.04
CA ILE A 198 24.83 41.90 -14.87
C ILE A 198 24.89 42.43 -13.43
N ASP A 199 25.85 41.87 -12.68
CA ASP A 199 26.19 42.07 -11.26
C ASP A 199 25.34 41.31 -10.20
N PRO A 200 25.86 40.21 -9.60
CA PRO A 200 25.19 39.48 -8.51
C PRO A 200 25.17 40.20 -7.15
N THR A 201 25.73 41.41 -7.07
CA THR A 201 25.82 42.18 -5.81
C THR A 201 24.78 43.29 -5.68
N LYS A 202 24.01 43.58 -6.73
CA LYS A 202 23.01 44.67 -6.73
C LYS A 202 21.61 44.11 -6.90
N ARG A 203 20.66 44.58 -6.09
CA ARG A 203 19.27 44.12 -6.18
C ARG A 203 18.63 44.66 -7.47
N PRO A 204 17.80 43.87 -8.18
CA PRO A 204 17.27 44.24 -9.50
C PRO A 204 16.50 45.57 -9.54
N TRP A 205 15.91 46.01 -8.42
CA TRP A 205 15.24 47.31 -8.32
C TRP A 205 16.17 48.53 -8.21
N GLN A 206 17.47 48.33 -7.98
CA GLN A 206 18.48 49.39 -7.93
C GLN A 206 19.13 49.67 -9.29
N LEU A 207 18.98 48.74 -10.25
CA LEU A 207 19.72 48.76 -11.51
C LEU A 207 18.95 49.41 -12.65
N SER A 208 17.62 49.45 -12.58
CA SER A 208 16.80 50.13 -13.59
C SER A 208 15.48 50.63 -13.00
N HIS A 209 14.94 51.72 -13.56
CA HIS A 209 13.60 52.20 -13.24
C HIS A 209 12.52 51.12 -13.49
N ALA A 210 12.71 50.28 -14.50
CA ALA A 210 11.85 49.14 -14.78
C ALA A 210 11.88 48.09 -13.65
N GLY A 211 13.07 47.78 -13.11
CA GLY A 211 13.22 46.91 -11.95
C GLY A 211 12.60 47.51 -10.67
N TYR A 212 12.67 48.82 -10.50
CA TYR A 212 11.98 49.52 -9.40
C TYR A 212 10.46 49.41 -9.54
N MET A 213 9.92 49.59 -10.75
CA MET A 213 8.49 49.46 -11.00
C MET A 213 7.99 48.01 -10.80
N ASP A 214 8.75 47.01 -11.23
CA ASP A 214 8.43 45.59 -10.97
C ASP A 214 8.44 45.30 -9.46
N TRP A 215 9.49 45.73 -8.75
CA TRP A 215 9.55 45.60 -7.29
C TRP A 215 8.44 46.37 -6.56
N ALA A 216 8.15 47.61 -6.95
CA ALA A 216 7.10 48.41 -6.33
C ALA A 216 5.73 47.76 -6.58
N SER A 217 5.46 47.26 -7.79
CA SER A 217 4.22 46.55 -8.08
C SER A 217 4.09 45.27 -7.25
N LYS A 218 5.15 44.46 -7.16
CA LYS A 218 5.21 43.26 -6.32
C LYS A 218 5.03 43.58 -4.84
N THR A 219 5.72 44.59 -4.32
CA THR A 219 5.61 45.02 -2.92
C THR A 219 4.21 45.57 -2.61
N THR A 220 3.57 46.24 -3.57
CA THR A 220 2.21 46.75 -3.41
C THR A 220 1.20 45.60 -3.44
N ILE A 221 1.40 44.61 -4.31
CA ILE A 221 0.60 43.38 -4.36
C ILE A 221 0.78 42.57 -3.07
N GLU A 222 2.01 42.38 -2.61
CA GLU A 222 2.37 41.71 -1.35
C GLU A 222 1.77 42.44 -0.13
N ARG A 223 1.86 43.78 -0.08
CA ARG A 223 1.23 44.59 0.98
C ARG A 223 -0.30 44.55 0.91
N SER A 224 -0.89 44.47 -0.28
CA SER A 224 -2.33 44.28 -0.45
C SER A 224 -2.77 42.83 -0.18
N GLY A 225 -1.82 41.89 -0.12
CA GLY A 225 -2.01 40.46 0.04
C GLY A 225 -1.88 39.93 1.47
N VAL A 226 -1.85 40.79 2.50
CA VAL A 226 -1.83 40.39 3.93
C VAL A 226 -3.16 39.74 4.41
N LEU A 227 -3.92 39.14 3.48
CA LEU A 227 -4.98 38.18 3.78
C LEU A 227 -4.74 36.88 3.00
N LYS A 228 -3.84 36.05 3.54
CA LYS A 228 -3.94 34.57 3.75
C LYS A 228 -2.66 33.82 3.36
N ASP A 229 -2.03 33.23 4.38
CA ASP A 229 -0.94 32.24 4.33
C ASP A 229 -1.16 31.01 3.43
N LYS A 230 -2.33 30.84 2.81
CA LYS A 230 -2.63 29.69 1.93
C LYS A 230 -2.09 29.83 0.51
N ASP A 231 -1.87 31.06 0.03
CA ASP A 231 -1.40 31.29 -1.36
C ASP A 231 0.14 31.31 -1.47
N MET A 232 0.86 31.55 -0.37
CA MET A 232 2.34 31.49 -0.31
C MET A 232 2.88 30.08 -0.56
N ALA A 233 2.20 29.04 -0.08
CA ALA A 233 2.56 27.64 -0.35
C ALA A 233 2.35 27.25 -1.82
N LEU A 234 1.45 27.96 -2.52
CA LEU A 234 1.11 27.70 -3.90
C LEU A 234 2.10 28.38 -4.85
N VAL A 235 2.58 29.58 -4.48
CA VAL A 235 3.64 30.31 -5.19
C VAL A 235 5.01 29.66 -4.97
N SER A 236 5.32 29.14 -3.78
CA SER A 236 6.57 28.39 -3.56
C SER A 236 6.62 27.11 -4.39
N MET A 237 5.49 26.38 -4.52
CA MET A 237 5.37 25.23 -5.41
C MET A 237 5.47 25.59 -6.90
N GLU A 238 5.03 26.79 -7.30
CA GLU A 238 5.09 27.27 -8.69
C GLU A 238 6.51 27.73 -9.06
N LEU A 239 7.29 28.26 -8.11
CA LEU A 239 8.72 28.54 -8.23
C LEU A 239 9.57 27.25 -8.26
N ASP A 240 9.29 26.29 -7.39
CA ASP A 240 9.96 24.97 -7.40
C ASP A 240 9.64 24.20 -8.70
N ALA A 241 8.43 24.37 -9.25
CA ALA A 241 8.05 23.81 -10.55
C ALA A 241 8.70 24.52 -11.75
N ALA A 242 9.06 25.80 -11.60
CA ALA A 242 9.77 26.57 -12.64
C ALA A 242 11.28 26.25 -12.66
N GLU A 243 11.89 25.94 -11.51
CA GLU A 243 13.31 25.51 -11.45
C GLU A 243 13.53 24.10 -12.01
N MET A 244 12.56 23.18 -11.89
CA MET A 244 12.63 21.81 -12.45
C MET A 244 12.18 21.70 -13.92
N GLY A 245 12.04 22.82 -14.62
CA GLY A 245 11.44 22.90 -15.96
C GLY A 245 12.27 23.65 -17.00
N ARG A 246 13.61 23.58 -16.94
CA ARG A 246 14.43 24.08 -18.06
C ARG A 246 14.27 23.15 -19.26
N ALA A 247 14.10 23.76 -20.44
CA ALA A 247 13.97 23.07 -21.72
C ALA A 247 15.19 22.18 -22.10
N GLU A 248 16.30 22.30 -21.37
CA GLU A 248 17.51 21.50 -21.53
C GLU A 248 17.29 20.01 -21.17
N ASP A 249 16.35 19.68 -20.26
CA ASP A 249 16.06 18.28 -19.88
C ASP A 249 15.23 17.51 -20.91
N LEU A 250 14.66 18.20 -21.91
CA LEU A 250 13.85 17.60 -22.98
C LEU A 250 14.65 17.28 -24.25
N ASP A 251 15.90 17.74 -24.36
CA ASP A 251 16.73 17.51 -25.55
C ASP A 251 17.36 16.10 -25.57
N GLY A 252 17.39 15.41 -24.42
CA GLY A 252 17.82 14.01 -24.31
C GLY A 252 16.88 12.97 -24.91
N MET A 253 15.67 13.35 -25.35
CA MET A 253 14.66 12.42 -25.90
C MET A 253 14.55 12.42 -27.44
N LYS A 254 15.34 13.21 -28.18
CA LYS A 254 15.28 13.26 -29.65
C LYS A 254 16.30 12.40 -30.38
N GLY A 255 16.92 11.44 -29.69
CA GLY A 255 17.96 10.58 -30.22
C GLY A 255 17.60 9.11 -30.43
N VAL A 256 16.33 8.76 -30.71
CA VAL A 256 15.99 7.40 -31.20
C VAL A 256 14.81 7.48 -32.17
N SER A 257 15.11 7.58 -33.46
CA SER A 257 14.24 7.16 -34.57
C SER A 257 15.13 6.52 -35.63
#